data_AF-A0A838RZE4-F1
#
_entry.id   AF-A0A838RZE4-F1
#
_cell.length_a   1.000
_cell.length_b   1.000
_cell.length_c   1.000
_cell.angle_alpha   90.00
_cell.angle_beta   90.00
_cell.angle_gamma   90.00
#
_symmetry.space_group_name_H-M   'P 1'
#
loop_
_entity.id
_entity.type
_entity.pdbx_description
1 polymer ?
#
loop_
_entity_poly.entity_id
_entity_poly.type
_entity_poly.pdbx_seq_one_letter_code
_entity_poly.pdbx_strand_id
1 'polypeptide(L)' 'VGPRPPIPYEVEAYEMAHRKRLDMKPGLTGLWQVSGRNRLPFEEMVRLDLFYIENWSLLLDLKIILRTVLVILRGDGY' A
#
# COMPACT_ATOMS: atom_id res chain seq x y z
N VAL A 1 -2.25 3.34 8.78
CA VAL A 1 -2.02 3.28 7.32
C VAL A 1 -0.65 2.66 7.12
N GLY A 2 -0.44 1.86 6.07
CA GLY A 2 0.83 1.16 5.87
C GLY A 2 0.77 0.14 4.74
N PRO A 3 1.93 -0.44 4.35
CA PRO A 3 2.00 -1.48 3.35
C PRO A 3 1.11 -2.68 3.73
N ARG A 4 0.56 -3.35 2.72
CA ARG A 4 -0.18 -4.61 2.90
C ARG A 4 0.77 -5.66 3.51
N PRO A 5 0.30 -6.49 4.46
CA PRO A 5 1.04 -7.68 4.87
C PRO A 5 1.40 -8.53 3.64
N PRO A 6 2.68 -8.81 3.41
CA PRO A 6 3.10 -9.59 2.26
C PRO A 6 2.69 -11.06 2.47
N ILE A 7 2.33 -11.74 1.39
CA ILE A 7 2.11 -13.20 1.42
C ILE A 7 3.44 -13.92 1.22
N PRO A 8 3.63 -15.13 1.80
CA PRO A 8 4.95 -15.77 1.86
C PRO A 8 5.67 -15.88 0.51
N TYR A 9 4.97 -16.25 -0.56
CA TYR A 9 5.58 -16.36 -1.90
C TYR A 9 5.99 -15.02 -2.50
N GLU A 10 5.34 -13.91 -2.11
CA GLU A 10 5.78 -12.57 -2.53
C GLU A 10 7.12 -12.25 -1.87
N VAL A 11 7.26 -12.56 -0.58
CA VAL A 11 8.50 -12.33 0.18
C VAL A 11 9.67 -13.12 -0.41
N GLU A 12 9.43 -14.34 -0.88
CA GLU A 12 10.43 -15.14 -1.59
C GLU A 12 10.91 -14.48 -2.90
N ALA A 13 10.03 -13.75 -3.57
CA ALA A 13 10.32 -12.98 -4.78
C ALA A 13 10.85 -11.56 -4.51
N TYR A 14 11.08 -11.16 -3.26
CA TYR A 14 11.55 -9.80 -2.95
C TYR A 14 13.03 -9.62 -3.25
N GLU A 15 13.31 -8.63 -4.10
CA GLU A 15 14.63 -8.04 -4.19
C GLU A 15 15.00 -7.31 -2.90
N MET A 16 16.30 -7.06 -2.67
CA MET A 16 16.78 -6.38 -1.47
C MET A 16 16.11 -5.02 -1.24
N ALA A 17 15.78 -4.29 -2.31
CA ALA A 17 15.07 -3.02 -2.24
C ALA A 17 13.63 -3.16 -1.69
N HIS A 18 12.96 -4.29 -1.94
CA HIS A 18 11.58 -4.53 -1.52
C HIS A 18 11.47 -4.84 -0.02
N ARG A 19 12.57 -5.28 0.61
CA ARG A 19 12.61 -5.63 2.03
C ARG A 19 12.40 -4.44 2.96
N LYS A 20 12.63 -3.20 2.50
CA LYS A 20 12.28 -1.98 3.26
C LYS A 20 10.81 -1.92 3.68
N ARG A 21 9.92 -2.62 2.95
CA ARG A 21 8.49 -2.74 3.31
C ARG A 21 8.26 -3.50 4.61
N LEU A 22 9.22 -4.33 5.04
CA LEU A 22 9.16 -5.10 6.29
C LEU A 22 9.52 -4.25 7.52
N ASP A 23 10.13 -3.09 7.33
CA ASP A 23 10.56 -2.20 8.42
C ASP A 23 9.41 -1.34 8.98
N MET A 24 8.27 -1.28 8.27
CA MET A 24 7.08 -0.56 8.71
C MET A 24 5.99 -1.53 9.18
N LYS A 25 5.25 -1.13 10.21
CA LYS A 25 4.06 -1.88 10.65
C LYS A 25 3.04 -1.94 9.52
N PRO A 26 2.52 -3.12 9.16
CA PRO A 26 1.52 -3.24 8.12
C PRO A 26 0.25 -2.50 8.51
N GLY A 27 -0.42 -1.92 7.50
CA GLY A 27 -1.65 -1.16 7.67
C GLY A 27 -2.88 -1.89 7.13
N LEU A 28 -4.05 -1.54 7.68
CA LEU A 28 -5.34 -1.98 7.12
C LEU A 28 -5.60 -1.38 5.72
N THR A 29 -5.05 -0.19 5.46
CA THR A 29 -5.10 0.51 4.18
C THR A 29 -3.74 1.14 3.87
N GLY A 30 -3.42 1.27 2.59
CA GLY A 30 -2.16 1.74 2.05
C GLY A 30 -2.33 2.44 0.70
N LEU A 31 -1.29 3.15 0.26
CA LEU A 31 -1.39 4.05 -0.89
C LEU A 31 -1.80 3.34 -2.19
N TRP A 32 -1.26 2.17 -2.49
CA TRP A 32 -1.63 1.43 -3.71
C TRP A 32 -3.08 0.90 -3.66
N GLN A 33 -3.58 0.54 -2.46
CA GLN A 33 -4.96 0.07 -2.25
C GLN A 33 -6.00 1.16 -2.51
N VAL A 34 -5.61 2.43 -2.48
CA VAL A 34 -6.49 3.56 -2.82
C VAL A 34 -6.17 4.19 -4.18
N SER A 35 -5.12 3.72 -4.86
CA SER A 35 -4.65 4.33 -6.13
C SER A 35 -4.94 3.47 -7.37
N GLY A 36 -5.06 2.15 -7.21
CA GLY A 36 -5.43 1.27 -8.34
C GLY A 36 -5.74 -0.18 -7.97
N ARG A 37 -5.39 -0.61 -6.74
CA ARG A 37 -5.73 -1.93 -6.18
C ARG A 37 -5.20 -3.08 -7.04
N ASN A 38 -6.03 -4.09 -7.25
CA ASN A 38 -5.86 -5.29 -8.07
C ASN A 38 -5.68 -5.00 -9.57
N ARG A 39 -5.81 -3.75 -10.03
CA ARG A 39 -5.50 -3.36 -11.42
C ARG A 39 -4.02 -2.98 -11.62
N LEU A 40 -3.25 -2.83 -10.54
CA LEU A 40 -1.84 -2.46 -10.62
C LEU A 40 -0.96 -3.72 -10.76
N PRO A 41 0.02 -3.71 -11.67
CA PRO A 41 1.10 -4.70 -11.66
C PRO A 41 1.82 -4.71 -10.31
N PHE A 42 2.40 -5.85 -9.94
CA PHE A 42 3.12 -6.01 -8.67
C PHE A 42 4.20 -4.95 -8.45
N GLU A 43 4.99 -4.67 -9.49
CA GLU A 43 6.05 -3.66 -9.45
C GLU A 43 5.52 -2.26 -9.10
N GLU A 44 4.34 -1.90 -9.61
CA GLU A 44 3.72 -0.62 -9.33
C GLU A 44 3.15 -0.55 -7.90
N MET A 45 2.62 -1.67 -7.39
CA MET A 45 2.22 -1.78 -5.98
C MET A 45 3.43 -1.57 -5.05
N VAL A 46 4.56 -2.20 -5.36
CA VAL A 46 5.81 -2.06 -4.59
C VAL A 46 6.31 -0.61 -4.64
N ARG A 47 6.32 0.02 -5.82
CA ARG A 47 6.73 1.42 -5.98
C ARG A 47 5.90 2.37 -5.13
N LEU A 48 4.59 2.16 -5.07
CA LEU A 48 3.69 2.98 -4.25
C LEU A 48 3.89 2.75 -2.75
N ASP A 49 4.21 1.53 -2.33
CA ASP A 49 4.59 1.25 -0.95
C ASP A 49 5.92 1.92 -0.58
N LEU A 50 6.93 1.86 -1.44
CA LEU A 50 8.20 2.57 -1.24
C LEU A 50 8.00 4.09 -1.17
N PHE A 51 7.20 4.65 -2.08
CA PHE A 51 6.87 6.07 -2.06
C PHE A 51 6.19 6.48 -0.74
N TYR A 52 5.25 5.65 -0.25
CA TYR A 52 4.60 5.90 1.03
C TYR A 52 5.58 5.89 2.20
N ILE A 53 6.50 4.92 2.23
CA ILE A 53 7.53 4.81 3.27
C ILE A 53 8.45 6.04 3.25
N GLU A 54 8.90 6.46 2.07
CA GLU A 54 9.83 7.59 1.90
C GLU A 54 9.18 8.95 2.16
N ASN A 55 7.87 9.09 1.92
CA ASN A 55 7.14 10.37 2.04
C ASN A 55 6.14 10.34 3.20
N TRP A 56 6.37 9.47 4.19
CA TRP A 56 5.44 9.28 5.28
C TRP A 56 5.18 10.60 6.03
N SER A 57 3.90 10.93 6.20
CA SER A 57 3.44 12.07 6.99
C SER A 57 2.00 11.87 7.46
N LEU A 58 1.63 12.53 8.55
CA LEU A 58 0.25 12.50 9.06
C LEU A 58 -0.78 12.99 8.04
N LEU A 59 -0.41 13.97 7.21
CA LEU A 59 -1.27 14.47 6.13
C LEU A 59 -1.50 13.42 5.04
N LEU A 60 -0.46 12.65 4.69
CA LEU A 60 -0.58 11.56 3.73
C LEU A 60 -1.49 10.45 4.28
N ASP A 61 -1.35 10.12 5.56
CA ASP A 61 -2.23 9.15 6.24
C ASP A 61 -3.70 9.60 6.21
N LEU A 62 -3.97 10.87 6.53
CA LEU A 62 -5.33 11.42 6.47
C LEU A 62 -5.91 11.33 5.05
N LYS A 63 -5.10 11.65 4.03
CA LYS A 63 -5.50 11.54 2.62
C LYS A 63 -5.85 10.11 2.23
N ILE A 64 -5.07 9.13 2.69
CA ILE A 64 -5.32 7.70 2.41
C ILE A 64 -6.60 7.23 3.12
N ILE A 65 -6.83 7.64 4.36
CA ILE A 65 -8.06 7.32 5.11
C ILE A 65 -9.29 7.90 4.38
N LEU A 66 -9.26 9.17 3.99
CA LEU A 66 -10.37 9.80 3.27
C LEU A 66 -10.67 9.09 1.95
N ARG A 67 -9.63 8.75 1.17
CA ARG A 67 -9.80 7.96 -0.05
C ARG A 67 -10.40 6.59 0.24
N THR A 68 -9.96 5.92 1.31
CA THR A 68 -10.49 4.62 1.71
C THR A 68 -12.00 4.70 1.96
N VAL A 69 -12.47 5.70 2.71
CA VAL A 69 -13.90 5.92 2.96
C VAL A 69 -14.66 6.16 1.65
N LEU A 70 -14.14 7.00 0.77
CA LEU A 70 -14.78 7.28 -0.53
C LEU A 70 -14.94 6.02 -1.38
N VAL A 71 -13.94 5.13 -1.40
CA VAL A 71 -14.05 3.92 -2.21
C VAL A 71 -15.02 2.91 -1.59
N ILE A 72 -15.07 2.80 -0.26
CA ILE A 72 -16.08 1.98 0.42
C ILE A 72 -17.49 2.47 0.09
N LEU A 73 -17.72 3.80 0.14
CA LEU A 73 -19.01 4.41 -0.17
C LEU A 73 -19.43 4.24 -1.63
N ARG A 74 -18.48 4.18 -2.57
CA ARG A 74 -18.75 3.93 -3.99
C ARG A 74 -19.14 2.49 -4.29
N GLY A 75 -18.95 1.56 -3.35
CA GLY A 75 -19.27 0.14 -3.55
C GLY A 75 -18.28 -0.58 -4.47
N ASP A 76 -17.18 0.06 -4.88
CA ASP A 76 -16.11 -0.53 -5.71
C ASP A 76 -15.25 -1.54 -4.91
N GLY A 77 -15.82 -2.22 -3.90
CA GLY A 77 -15.10 -3.10 -2.97
C GLY A 77 -14.57 -4.41 -3.56
N TYR A 78 -14.75 -4.64 -4.87
CA TYR A 78 -14.41 -5.87 -5.58
C TYR A 78 -13.57 -5.59 -6.82
#